data_AF-A0A6I2M3U8-F1
#
_entry.id   AF-A0A6I2M3U8-F1
#
_cell.length_a   1.000
_cell.length_b   1.000
_cell.length_c   1.000
_cell.angle_alpha   90.00
_cell.angle_beta   90.00
_cell.angle_gamma   90.00
#
_symmetry.space_group_name_H-M   'P 1'
#
loop_
_entity.id
_entity.type
_entity.pdbx_description
1 polymer ?
#
loop_
_entity_poly.entity_id
_entity_poly.type
_entity_poly.pdbx_seq_one_letter_code
_entity_poly.pdbx_strand_id
1 'polypeptide(L)'
;MRGRRHIGTGTRAPHRGRIMLAVAAVGIWAAPPAHPQAVGIPSGQAIAGRPQSTAPLAVTPATTQQALTERAGQAEGAAPPQAAPAPAPVVAQPPGTLFPRPQGPPVTTPGLQASATPQPARTGPVPTNLCVGCHSPPQGPPLSGLRSGTWLAPNITPDPVSGVGAWSRDDLFAYLRHGRAPGRAQAGGPMAPLVEMLQAYSDDDIRDLVDWMAAQPPHRDPADDAPASERGGPVPFDSAALQFTALGAQASLEGLGQALYNGSCASCHGIDGAGTPDGYFPSMFHNSAVGRSPPVNLVAAMLDGVRRQIGDEIVMMPSFDGQRRVPGGLSDADLAMVASFVARQWGDPDSAPITEEEIARARTGWWGEGEPPSSARGELIAVGGGPGGIASVCFDCHGMQGQGDDASGTPRIAGMDPAYFAKQMRDYAAGTRPNGAMTPIARQLDEQDWHALALYYAAQVPADATAIARPDPALVAAGEALHLHGTPQRGVQACADCHGADGRGFGTVFPALLNQPGIYTAGQLRLWREGVRRNDPHDLMGAASRPLTDDDIAALAAYLAGLAP
;
A
#
# COMPACT_ATOMS: atom_id res chain seq x y z
N MET A 1 45.84 62.57 -15.32
CA MET A 1 45.94 64.04 -15.10
C MET A 1 44.58 64.54 -14.63
N ARG A 2 44.52 65.43 -13.61
CA ARG A 2 43.31 66.14 -13.05
C ARG A 2 42.10 65.25 -12.64
N GLY A 3 41.49 65.32 -11.45
CA GLY A 3 41.86 65.99 -10.20
C GLY A 3 40.69 66.67 -9.47
N ARG A 4 40.21 66.06 -8.36
CA ARG A 4 39.38 66.63 -7.26
C ARG A 4 37.88 66.87 -7.59
N ARG A 5 36.91 66.81 -6.63
CA ARG A 5 37.00 66.83 -5.15
C ARG A 5 35.77 66.18 -4.44
N HIS A 6 35.99 65.75 -3.18
CA HIS A 6 35.10 65.28 -2.06
C HIS A 6 33.59 65.63 -2.10
N ILE A 7 32.67 64.86 -1.48
CA ILE A 7 32.48 64.49 -0.04
C ILE A 7 31.91 63.03 0.04
N GLY A 8 32.01 62.19 1.09
CA GLY A 8 32.59 62.28 2.46
C GLY A 8 32.30 61.00 3.28
N THR A 9 32.49 60.99 4.62
CA THR A 9 32.34 59.81 5.51
C THR A 9 31.41 60.04 6.71
N GLY A 10 30.67 59.01 7.17
CA GLY A 10 29.91 59.09 8.44
C GLY A 10 29.23 57.79 8.89
N THR A 11 29.93 56.96 9.68
CA THR A 11 29.37 55.80 10.39
C THR A 11 28.68 56.19 11.71
N ARG A 12 27.52 55.61 12.05
CA ARG A 12 27.06 55.47 13.45
C ARG A 12 25.93 54.43 13.62
N ALA A 13 25.97 53.70 14.73
CA ALA A 13 24.92 52.80 15.19
C ALA A 13 23.85 53.53 16.04
N PRO A 14 22.75 52.86 16.39
CA PRO A 14 22.38 52.70 17.80
C PRO A 14 22.03 51.23 18.14
N HIS A 15 22.63 50.63 19.17
CA HIS A 15 22.34 50.72 20.61
C HIS A 15 21.15 49.87 21.10
N ARG A 16 21.46 48.95 22.03
CA ARG A 16 20.51 48.13 22.79
C ARG A 16 19.69 48.97 23.76
N GLY A 17 18.42 48.61 23.96
CA GLY A 17 17.58 49.12 25.05
C GLY A 17 16.57 48.07 25.50
N ARG A 18 16.85 47.39 26.63
CA ARG A 18 15.85 46.56 27.35
C ARG A 18 14.99 47.50 28.20
N ILE A 19 13.67 47.34 28.18
CA ILE A 19 12.78 47.84 29.22
C ILE A 19 11.88 46.70 29.66
N MET A 20 12.01 46.30 30.93
CA MET A 20 10.98 45.55 31.64
C MET A 20 9.93 46.55 32.14
N LEU A 21 8.65 46.17 32.12
CA LEU A 21 7.69 46.68 33.08
C LEU A 21 6.72 45.57 33.45
N ALA A 22 6.56 45.34 34.76
CA ALA A 22 5.57 44.44 35.32
C ALA A 22 4.65 45.25 36.24
N VAL A 23 3.34 45.04 36.16
CA VAL A 23 2.38 45.44 37.21
C VAL A 23 1.34 44.34 37.38
N ALA A 24 1.00 44.11 38.65
CA ALA A 24 0.23 43.01 39.22
C ALA A 24 -1.25 42.92 38.78
N ALA A 25 -1.85 41.77 39.15
CA ALA A 25 -3.26 41.44 38.98
C ALA A 25 -4.17 42.02 40.08
N VAL A 26 -5.44 42.24 39.74
CA VAL A 26 -6.60 42.17 40.65
C VAL A 26 -7.72 41.48 39.87
N GLY A 27 -8.36 40.46 40.44
CA GLY A 27 -9.53 39.81 39.86
C GLY A 27 -10.80 40.08 40.66
N ILE A 28 -11.97 39.86 40.05
CA ILE A 28 -13.27 39.62 40.70
C ILE A 28 -14.18 38.89 39.69
N TRP A 29 -15.04 38.00 40.21
CA TRP A 29 -16.01 37.17 39.47
C TRP A 29 -17.20 37.96 38.87
N ALA A 30 -17.72 37.50 37.73
CA ALA A 30 -19.16 37.43 37.43
C ALA A 30 -19.47 36.56 36.19
N ALA A 31 -20.61 35.87 36.21
CA ALA A 31 -21.25 35.16 35.08
C ALA A 31 -22.78 35.24 35.29
N PRO A 32 -23.65 34.75 34.37
CA PRO A 32 -23.64 34.73 32.91
C PRO A 32 -24.81 35.62 32.37
N PRO A 33 -25.35 35.38 31.16
CA PRO A 33 -26.76 34.91 31.15
C PRO A 33 -27.04 33.78 30.13
N ALA A 34 -28.16 33.07 30.35
CA ALA A 34 -28.62 31.95 29.54
C ALA A 34 -29.57 32.38 28.39
N HIS A 35 -29.65 31.55 27.34
CA HIS A 35 -30.63 31.70 26.25
C HIS A 35 -31.96 30.95 26.55
N PRO A 36 -33.10 31.40 25.96
CA PRO A 36 -34.43 31.17 26.53
C PRO A 36 -35.13 29.88 26.09
N GLN A 37 -36.16 29.51 26.86
CA GLN A 37 -37.01 28.34 26.62
C GLN A 37 -38.07 28.57 25.53
N ALA A 38 -38.56 27.47 24.96
CA ALA A 38 -39.65 27.42 24.01
C ALA A 38 -41.03 27.70 24.65
N VAL A 39 -41.96 28.22 23.85
CA VAL A 39 -43.38 28.40 24.17
C VAL A 39 -44.20 27.66 23.12
N GLY A 40 -45.25 26.93 23.54
CA GLY A 40 -46.07 26.11 22.64
C GLY A 40 -47.49 26.62 22.39
N ILE A 41 -48.30 25.67 21.86
CA ILE A 41 -49.78 25.58 21.78
C ILE A 41 -50.37 26.01 20.41
N PRO A 42 -51.38 25.31 19.80
CA PRO A 42 -52.29 24.29 20.36
C PRO A 42 -52.41 22.93 19.63
N SER A 43 -53.10 22.02 20.35
CA SER A 43 -53.64 20.71 19.99
C SER A 43 -54.62 20.67 18.79
N GLY A 44 -54.72 19.52 18.11
CA GLY A 44 -55.82 19.28 17.16
C GLY A 44 -55.86 17.92 16.44
N GLN A 45 -56.61 16.97 17.01
CA GLN A 45 -57.12 15.71 16.41
C GLN A 45 -56.14 14.55 16.15
N ALA A 46 -56.64 13.34 16.41
CA ALA A 46 -55.94 12.07 16.37
C ALA A 46 -56.54 11.12 15.33
N ILE A 47 -55.74 10.16 14.86
CA ILE A 47 -56.26 8.88 14.34
C ILE A 47 -55.46 7.76 15.02
N ALA A 48 -56.16 6.74 15.52
CA ALA A 48 -55.63 5.69 16.37
C ALA A 48 -54.95 4.54 15.60
N GLY A 49 -53.95 3.87 16.21
CA GLY A 49 -53.17 2.82 15.51
C GLY A 49 -52.56 1.67 16.34
N ARG A 50 -52.73 1.65 17.68
CA ARG A 50 -52.22 0.63 18.65
C ARG A 50 -50.68 0.53 18.84
N PRO A 51 -50.21 0.02 20.00
CA PRO A 51 -48.85 0.27 20.49
C PRO A 51 -47.94 -0.96 20.53
N GLN A 52 -46.63 -0.72 20.45
CA GLN A 52 -45.59 -1.64 20.91
C GLN A 52 -45.52 -1.57 22.44
N SER A 53 -45.39 -2.73 23.11
CA SER A 53 -45.23 -2.80 24.57
C SER A 53 -43.76 -2.95 24.92
N THR A 54 -43.22 -2.05 25.74
CA THR A 54 -41.86 -2.11 26.29
C THR A 54 -41.88 -2.52 27.76
N ALA A 55 -41.25 -3.65 28.08
CA ALA A 55 -40.76 -3.97 29.42
C ALA A 55 -39.54 -4.90 29.31
N PRO A 56 -38.48 -4.73 30.12
CA PRO A 56 -37.21 -5.43 29.94
C PRO A 56 -37.19 -6.81 30.60
N LEU A 57 -36.54 -7.78 29.96
CA LEU A 57 -36.22 -9.08 30.56
C LEU A 57 -34.75 -9.11 30.97
N ALA A 58 -34.51 -9.05 32.28
CA ALA A 58 -33.26 -9.51 32.88
C ALA A 58 -33.26 -11.05 32.93
N VAL A 59 -32.17 -11.68 32.48
CA VAL A 59 -31.98 -13.13 32.56
C VAL A 59 -30.73 -13.42 33.38
N THR A 60 -30.88 -14.20 34.44
CA THR A 60 -29.78 -14.69 35.29
C THR A 60 -29.30 -16.07 34.81
N PRO A 61 -28.01 -16.41 34.98
CA PRO A 61 -27.44 -17.66 34.47
C PRO A 61 -27.65 -18.82 35.46
N ALA A 62 -28.75 -19.58 35.31
CA ALA A 62 -29.00 -20.76 36.14
C ALA A 62 -29.95 -21.80 35.51
N THR A 63 -29.61 -22.37 34.34
CA THR A 63 -30.39 -23.52 33.79
C THR A 63 -29.67 -24.51 32.87
N THR A 64 -28.36 -24.40 32.64
CA THR A 64 -27.64 -25.32 31.72
C THR A 64 -27.10 -26.59 32.41
N GLN A 65 -26.97 -26.60 33.74
CA GLN A 65 -26.37 -27.72 34.48
C GLN A 65 -27.28 -28.95 34.66
N GLN A 66 -28.60 -28.81 34.45
CA GLN A 66 -29.58 -29.88 34.72
C GLN A 66 -29.87 -30.82 33.53
N ALA A 67 -29.43 -30.47 32.31
CA ALA A 67 -29.69 -31.27 31.11
C ALA A 67 -28.63 -32.36 30.83
N LEU A 68 -27.54 -32.42 31.61
CA LEU A 68 -26.44 -33.38 31.40
C LEU A 68 -26.44 -34.54 32.40
N THR A 69 -27.19 -34.45 33.50
CA THR A 69 -27.25 -35.49 34.55
C THR A 69 -28.19 -36.67 34.24
N GLU A 70 -29.12 -36.54 33.30
CA GLU A 70 -30.11 -37.60 32.99
C GLU A 70 -29.63 -38.64 31.95
N ARG A 71 -28.47 -38.42 31.30
CA ARG A 71 -27.86 -39.41 30.39
C ARG A 71 -26.72 -40.25 31.00
N ALA A 72 -26.36 -40.01 32.26
CA ALA A 72 -25.30 -40.75 32.95
C ALA A 72 -25.81 -42.01 33.71
N GLY A 73 -27.11 -42.32 33.64
CA GLY A 73 -27.75 -43.36 34.47
C GLY A 73 -27.99 -44.73 33.81
N GLN A 74 -27.40 -45.04 32.66
CA GLN A 74 -27.67 -46.30 31.93
C GLN A 74 -26.41 -46.93 31.30
N ALA A 75 -25.46 -47.40 32.11
CA ALA A 75 -24.41 -48.35 31.69
C ALA A 75 -23.64 -49.03 32.85
N GLU A 76 -24.31 -49.49 33.92
CA GLU A 76 -23.67 -50.38 34.91
C GLU A 76 -23.92 -51.85 34.55
N GLY A 77 -22.88 -52.59 34.14
CA GLY A 77 -23.06 -54.02 33.81
C GLY A 77 -21.99 -54.72 32.95
N ALA A 78 -20.69 -54.57 33.24
CA ALA A 78 -19.66 -55.46 32.69
C ALA A 78 -18.45 -55.58 33.63
N ALA A 79 -17.88 -56.79 33.74
CA ALA A 79 -16.73 -57.09 34.62
C ALA A 79 -15.39 -56.58 34.03
N PRO A 80 -14.36 -56.33 34.86
CA PRO A 80 -13.12 -55.72 34.40
C PRO A 80 -12.21 -56.71 33.65
N PRO A 81 -11.70 -56.37 32.45
CA PRO A 81 -10.61 -57.10 31.81
C PRO A 81 -9.24 -56.76 32.41
N GLN A 82 -8.31 -57.69 32.28
CA GLN A 82 -7.00 -57.69 32.94
C GLN A 82 -5.99 -56.73 32.29
N ALA A 83 -4.95 -56.33 33.05
CA ALA A 83 -3.90 -55.43 32.58
C ALA A 83 -3.08 -56.03 31.42
N ALA A 84 -2.96 -55.28 30.33
CA ALA A 84 -2.06 -55.58 29.22
C ALA A 84 -0.64 -55.05 29.48
N PRO A 85 0.43 -55.72 28.98
CA PRO A 85 1.81 -55.32 29.23
C PRO A 85 2.23 -54.08 28.43
N ALA A 86 3.23 -53.35 28.93
CA ALA A 86 3.78 -52.18 28.27
C ALA A 86 4.48 -52.54 26.93
N PRO A 87 4.29 -51.75 25.86
CA PRO A 87 5.02 -51.92 24.62
C PRO A 87 6.50 -51.50 24.76
N ALA A 88 7.37 -52.18 24.00
CA ALA A 88 8.81 -51.96 23.96
C ALA A 88 9.20 -50.57 23.41
N PRO A 89 10.40 -50.04 23.74
CA PRO A 89 10.83 -48.72 23.27
C PRO A 89 10.95 -48.67 21.74
N VAL A 90 10.24 -47.73 21.12
CA VAL A 90 10.38 -47.44 19.69
C VAL A 90 11.66 -46.63 19.47
N VAL A 91 12.56 -47.17 18.64
CA VAL A 91 13.80 -46.50 18.23
C VAL A 91 13.44 -45.28 17.38
N ALA A 92 13.97 -44.11 17.75
CA ALA A 92 13.74 -42.88 16.99
C ALA A 92 14.36 -42.98 15.58
N GLN A 93 13.54 -42.69 14.55
CA GLN A 93 14.03 -42.37 13.22
C GLN A 93 14.09 -40.85 13.05
N PRO A 94 15.05 -40.30 12.27
CA PRO A 94 15.12 -38.87 12.00
C PRO A 94 13.88 -38.41 11.21
N PRO A 95 13.39 -37.17 11.41
CA PRO A 95 12.24 -36.66 10.70
C PRO A 95 12.55 -36.48 9.21
N GLY A 96 12.03 -37.39 8.39
CA GLY A 96 11.97 -37.22 6.94
C GLY A 96 10.98 -36.11 6.57
N THR A 97 11.24 -35.45 5.44
CA THR A 97 10.41 -34.38 4.86
C THR A 97 8.96 -34.83 4.66
N LEU A 98 8.05 -34.37 5.52
CA LEU A 98 6.63 -34.78 5.52
C LEU A 98 5.74 -34.04 4.50
N PHE A 99 6.33 -33.19 3.64
CA PHE A 99 5.64 -32.60 2.49
C PHE A 99 6.55 -32.62 1.26
N PRO A 100 6.41 -33.58 0.32
CA PRO A 100 6.93 -33.41 -1.02
C PRO A 100 6.21 -32.23 -1.70
N ARG A 101 6.94 -31.41 -2.46
CA ARG A 101 6.35 -30.36 -3.32
C ARG A 101 5.22 -31.00 -4.17
N PRO A 102 4.00 -30.47 -4.18
CA PRO A 102 2.92 -31.03 -4.99
C PRO A 102 3.21 -30.82 -6.48
N GLN A 103 3.71 -31.86 -7.16
CA GLN A 103 3.88 -31.90 -8.61
C GLN A 103 2.53 -32.20 -9.33
N GLY A 104 1.46 -31.54 -8.89
CA GLY A 104 0.15 -31.64 -9.54
C GLY A 104 0.09 -30.76 -10.79
N PRO A 105 -0.67 -31.15 -11.83
CA PRO A 105 -0.98 -30.23 -12.92
C PRO A 105 -1.74 -29.01 -12.35
N PRO A 106 -1.57 -27.81 -12.93
CA PRO A 106 -2.17 -26.60 -12.37
C PRO A 106 -3.69 -26.71 -12.31
N VAL A 107 -4.26 -26.43 -11.14
CA VAL A 107 -5.70 -26.27 -10.97
C VAL A 107 -6.11 -25.00 -11.71
N THR A 108 -6.64 -25.16 -12.92
CA THR A 108 -7.08 -24.04 -13.76
C THR A 108 -8.39 -23.45 -13.22
N THR A 109 -8.28 -22.42 -12.38
CA THR A 109 -9.39 -21.48 -12.16
C THR A 109 -9.65 -20.73 -13.47
N PRO A 110 -10.88 -20.75 -14.04
CA PRO A 110 -11.18 -20.00 -15.25
C PRO A 110 -11.28 -18.50 -14.93
N GLY A 111 -10.25 -17.74 -15.31
CA GLY A 111 -10.13 -16.30 -15.07
C GLY A 111 -8.79 -15.96 -14.45
N LEU A 112 -8.09 -14.96 -15.02
CA LEU A 112 -6.74 -14.53 -14.63
C LEU A 112 -5.62 -15.56 -14.87
N GLN A 113 -5.62 -16.22 -16.03
CA GLN A 113 -4.35 -16.56 -16.67
C GLN A 113 -3.75 -15.27 -17.25
N ALA A 114 -2.94 -14.59 -16.45
CA ALA A 114 -1.99 -13.62 -16.98
C ALA A 114 -0.94 -14.41 -17.78
N SER A 115 -1.16 -14.53 -19.09
CA SER A 115 -0.13 -14.97 -20.03
C SER A 115 0.97 -13.91 -20.03
N ALA A 116 1.95 -14.08 -19.15
CA ALA A 116 3.13 -13.22 -19.13
C ALA A 116 3.91 -13.45 -20.42
N THR A 117 3.69 -12.60 -21.42
CA THR A 117 4.57 -12.50 -22.59
C THR A 117 5.98 -12.30 -22.06
N PRO A 118 6.97 -13.15 -22.43
CA PRO A 118 8.33 -13.00 -21.94
C PRO A 118 8.85 -11.59 -22.23
N GLN A 119 9.26 -10.86 -21.19
CA GLN A 119 9.80 -9.51 -21.40
C GLN A 119 11.08 -9.61 -22.23
N PRO A 120 11.24 -8.77 -23.27
CA PRO A 120 12.46 -8.77 -24.07
C PRO A 120 13.66 -8.38 -23.20
N ALA A 121 14.80 -9.06 -23.41
CA ALA A 121 16.04 -8.73 -22.72
C ALA A 121 16.42 -7.26 -22.94
N ARG A 122 16.79 -6.60 -21.86
CA ARG A 122 17.13 -5.17 -21.79
C ARG A 122 18.65 -5.02 -21.86
N THR A 123 19.11 -3.92 -22.43
CA THR A 123 20.54 -3.66 -22.64
C THR A 123 20.94 -2.31 -22.07
N GLY A 124 21.98 -2.33 -21.22
CA GLY A 124 22.49 -1.14 -20.53
C GLY A 124 21.95 -0.99 -19.10
N PRO A 125 22.47 0.00 -18.36
CA PRO A 125 22.31 0.11 -16.93
C PRO A 125 20.85 0.28 -16.51
N VAL A 126 20.48 -0.31 -15.37
CA VAL A 126 19.14 -0.13 -14.81
C VAL A 126 18.92 1.37 -14.51
N PRO A 127 17.81 1.97 -14.97
CA PRO A 127 17.50 3.37 -14.70
C PRO A 127 17.32 3.63 -13.19
N THR A 128 18.31 4.26 -12.55
CA THR A 128 18.32 4.56 -11.11
C THR A 128 17.17 5.49 -10.68
N ASN A 129 16.58 6.18 -11.67
CA ASN A 129 15.41 7.03 -11.53
C ASN A 129 14.15 6.25 -11.09
N LEU A 130 14.10 4.93 -11.31
CA LEU A 130 13.10 3.99 -10.75
C LEU A 130 13.11 4.02 -9.21
N CYS A 131 14.29 3.87 -8.62
CA CYS A 131 14.48 3.90 -7.18
C CYS A 131 14.14 5.28 -6.61
N VAL A 132 14.58 6.35 -7.28
CA VAL A 132 14.30 7.74 -6.88
C VAL A 132 12.80 8.01 -6.86
N GLY A 133 12.05 7.57 -7.86
CA GLY A 133 10.59 7.78 -7.94
C GLY A 133 9.82 7.14 -6.79
N CYS A 134 10.15 5.91 -6.42
CA CYS A 134 9.42 5.14 -5.40
C CYS A 134 9.92 5.34 -3.96
N HIS A 135 11.20 5.66 -3.75
CA HIS A 135 11.78 5.74 -2.40
C HIS A 135 12.09 7.16 -1.92
N SER A 136 11.79 8.19 -2.70
CA SER A 136 12.02 9.58 -2.28
C SER A 136 10.70 10.25 -1.88
N PRO A 137 10.62 10.91 -0.71
CA PRO A 137 9.45 11.70 -0.36
C PRO A 137 9.40 13.00 -1.21
N PRO A 138 8.21 13.55 -1.53
CA PRO A 138 8.09 14.82 -2.25
C PRO A 138 8.75 16.01 -1.54
N GLN A 139 8.92 15.91 -0.22
CA GLN A 139 9.67 16.84 0.62
C GLN A 139 10.53 16.01 1.57
N GLY A 140 11.84 16.22 1.55
CA GLY A 140 12.80 15.50 2.37
C GLY A 140 14.03 15.04 1.57
N PRO A 141 14.96 14.32 2.21
CA PRO A 141 16.13 13.76 1.53
C PRO A 141 15.73 12.68 0.52
N PRO A 142 16.38 12.61 -0.66
CA PRO A 142 16.13 11.52 -1.62
C PRO A 142 16.34 10.15 -0.99
N LEU A 143 15.58 9.15 -1.46
CA LEU A 143 15.70 7.74 -1.05
C LEU A 143 15.45 7.44 0.44
N SER A 144 14.95 8.40 1.22
CA SER A 144 14.66 8.23 2.66
C SER A 144 13.34 7.49 2.97
N GLY A 145 12.63 7.00 1.96
CA GLY A 145 11.36 6.29 2.06
C GLY A 145 10.13 7.14 1.70
N LEU A 146 9.06 6.47 1.28
CA LEU A 146 7.79 7.07 0.83
C LEU A 146 6.60 6.17 1.18
N ARG A 147 5.54 6.75 1.73
CA ARG A 147 4.23 6.11 1.89
C ARG A 147 3.51 6.09 0.54
N SER A 148 3.11 4.91 0.06
CA SER A 148 2.61 4.66 -1.29
C SER A 148 1.43 3.69 -1.26
N GLY A 149 0.20 4.19 -1.35
CA GLY A 149 -1.00 3.37 -1.20
C GLY A 149 -1.06 2.73 0.19
N THR A 150 -1.26 1.41 0.26
CA THR A 150 -1.24 0.62 1.50
C THR A 150 0.18 0.31 2.01
N TRP A 151 1.23 0.53 1.21
CA TRP A 151 2.61 0.11 1.49
C TRP A 151 3.54 1.28 1.85
N LEU A 152 4.63 0.99 2.56
CA LEU A 152 5.76 1.88 2.78
C LEU A 152 6.95 1.43 1.92
N ALA A 153 7.35 2.25 0.96
CA ALA A 153 8.67 2.13 0.34
C ALA A 153 9.73 2.54 1.38
N PRO A 154 10.64 1.64 1.78
CA PRO A 154 11.59 1.92 2.85
C PRO A 154 12.66 2.95 2.44
N ASN A 155 13.37 3.49 3.42
CA ASN A 155 14.65 4.14 3.21
C ASN A 155 15.64 3.13 2.60
N ILE A 156 16.28 3.48 1.49
CA ILE A 156 17.27 2.64 0.78
C ILE A 156 18.63 3.33 0.60
N THR A 157 18.89 4.38 1.38
CA THR A 157 20.23 4.94 1.52
C THR A 157 21.17 3.95 2.22
N PRO A 158 22.51 4.09 2.12
CA PRO A 158 23.47 3.23 2.82
C PRO A 158 23.59 3.55 4.32
N ASP A 159 22.60 4.20 4.94
CA ASP A 159 22.53 4.28 6.40
C ASP A 159 22.37 2.87 6.99
N PRO A 160 23.19 2.47 7.98
CA PRO A 160 23.20 1.10 8.46
C PRO A 160 21.98 0.71 9.31
N VAL A 161 21.15 1.67 9.75
CA VAL A 161 20.08 1.38 10.73
C VAL A 161 18.69 1.70 10.16
N SER A 162 18.49 2.87 9.56
CA SER A 162 17.23 3.22 8.88
C SER A 162 17.15 2.71 7.45
N GLY A 163 18.31 2.78 6.75
CA GLY A 163 18.47 2.41 5.36
C GLY A 163 18.75 0.93 5.14
N VAL A 164 19.58 0.63 4.14
CA VAL A 164 20.02 -0.74 3.80
C VAL A 164 21.52 -0.96 4.02
N GLY A 165 22.21 -0.06 4.72
CA GLY A 165 23.66 -0.13 4.92
C GLY A 165 24.17 -1.33 5.73
N ALA A 166 23.30 -2.03 6.48
CA ALA A 166 23.61 -3.29 7.16
C ALA A 166 23.53 -4.52 6.24
N TRP A 167 23.01 -4.38 5.02
CA TRP A 167 22.90 -5.47 4.06
C TRP A 167 24.18 -5.55 3.23
N SER A 168 24.60 -6.77 2.89
CA SER A 168 25.71 -6.95 1.96
C SER A 168 25.31 -6.57 0.53
N ARG A 169 26.31 -6.36 -0.34
CA ARG A 169 26.05 -6.19 -1.78
C ARG A 169 25.34 -7.42 -2.38
N ASP A 170 25.68 -8.61 -1.89
CA ASP A 170 25.07 -9.87 -2.32
C ASP A 170 23.61 -9.99 -1.84
N ASP A 171 23.30 -9.52 -0.62
CA ASP A 171 21.91 -9.42 -0.13
C ASP A 171 21.08 -8.49 -1.04
N LEU A 172 21.60 -7.30 -1.37
CA LEU A 172 20.92 -6.33 -2.23
C LEU A 172 20.75 -6.86 -3.66
N PHE A 173 21.79 -7.48 -4.23
CA PHE A 173 21.73 -8.14 -5.53
C PHE A 173 20.68 -9.26 -5.52
N ALA A 174 20.67 -10.14 -4.51
CA ALA A 174 19.69 -11.22 -4.40
C ALA A 174 18.25 -10.68 -4.28
N TYR A 175 18.04 -9.62 -3.50
CA TYR A 175 16.74 -8.95 -3.38
C TYR A 175 16.25 -8.44 -4.73
N LEU A 176 17.09 -7.73 -5.48
CA LEU A 176 16.73 -7.14 -6.77
C LEU A 176 16.55 -8.21 -7.87
N ARG A 177 17.39 -9.26 -7.87
CA ARG A 177 17.39 -10.33 -8.89
C ARG A 177 16.29 -11.37 -8.70
N HIS A 178 15.90 -11.65 -7.45
CA HIS A 178 15.01 -12.76 -7.08
C HIS A 178 13.81 -12.35 -6.20
N GLY A 179 13.67 -11.05 -5.90
CA GLY A 179 12.64 -10.56 -4.98
C GLY A 179 12.79 -11.05 -3.54
N ARG A 180 13.98 -11.47 -3.12
CA ARG A 180 14.25 -11.97 -1.77
C ARG A 180 15.72 -11.88 -1.37
N ALA A 181 15.96 -11.49 -0.12
CA ALA A 181 17.25 -11.59 0.53
C ALA A 181 17.07 -12.39 1.84
N PRO A 182 17.68 -13.59 1.98
CA PRO A 182 17.51 -14.45 3.14
C PRO A 182 17.87 -13.72 4.45
N GLY A 183 16.99 -13.77 5.45
CA GLY A 183 17.19 -13.05 6.71
C GLY A 183 17.27 -11.53 6.56
N ARG A 184 16.64 -10.95 5.53
CA ARG A 184 16.59 -9.50 5.30
C ARG A 184 15.19 -8.99 4.93
N ALA A 185 14.65 -9.40 3.78
CA ALA A 185 13.30 -9.04 3.30
C ALA A 185 12.91 -9.76 2.01
N GLN A 186 11.60 -9.80 1.73
CA GLN A 186 11.03 -10.20 0.43
C GLN A 186 10.38 -9.02 -0.29
N ALA A 187 10.27 -9.08 -1.62
CA ALA A 187 9.52 -8.13 -2.43
C ALA A 187 8.02 -8.43 -2.39
N GLY A 188 7.23 -7.39 -2.12
CA GLY A 188 5.77 -7.39 -2.09
C GLY A 188 5.22 -6.02 -2.48
N GLY A 189 3.90 -5.91 -2.65
CA GLY A 189 3.26 -4.66 -3.06
C GLY A 189 3.90 -4.06 -4.33
N PRO A 190 4.15 -2.73 -4.36
CA PRO A 190 4.78 -2.07 -5.52
C PRO A 190 6.17 -2.58 -5.91
N MET A 191 6.92 -3.24 -5.00
CA MET A 191 8.24 -3.79 -5.33
C MET A 191 8.19 -5.14 -6.05
N ALA A 192 7.08 -5.87 -5.97
CA ALA A 192 6.90 -7.15 -6.66
C ALA A 192 7.05 -7.03 -8.19
N PRO A 193 6.28 -6.19 -8.92
CA PRO A 193 6.43 -6.08 -10.37
C PRO A 193 7.73 -5.37 -10.80
N LEU A 194 8.37 -4.60 -9.91
CA LEU A 194 9.70 -4.05 -10.18
C LEU A 194 10.75 -5.19 -10.27
N VAL A 195 10.78 -6.12 -9.30
CA VAL A 195 11.72 -7.27 -9.36
C VAL A 195 11.34 -8.30 -10.42
N GLU A 196 10.10 -8.29 -10.93
CA GLU A 196 9.73 -9.00 -12.16
C GLU A 196 10.43 -8.39 -13.38
N MET A 197 10.29 -7.06 -13.55
CA MET A 197 10.89 -6.31 -14.66
C MET A 197 12.43 -6.32 -14.64
N LEU A 198 13.05 -6.33 -13.46
CA LEU A 198 14.51 -6.42 -13.32
C LEU A 198 15.12 -7.72 -13.86
N GLN A 199 14.34 -8.79 -14.02
CA GLN A 199 14.86 -10.06 -14.56
C GLN A 199 15.23 -10.00 -16.04
N ALA A 200 14.78 -8.97 -16.76
CA ALA A 200 15.15 -8.71 -18.14
C ALA A 200 16.52 -7.99 -18.27
N TYR A 201 17.10 -7.48 -17.18
CA TYR A 201 18.45 -6.91 -17.15
C TYR A 201 19.54 -7.97 -16.89
N SER A 202 20.79 -7.64 -17.21
CA SER A 202 21.91 -8.51 -16.86
C SER A 202 22.23 -8.44 -15.36
N ASP A 203 22.88 -9.48 -14.84
CA ASP A 203 23.33 -9.48 -13.44
C ASP A 203 24.34 -8.34 -13.16
N ASP A 204 25.11 -7.89 -14.16
CA ASP A 204 26.08 -6.81 -14.01
C ASP A 204 25.39 -5.44 -13.95
N ASP A 205 24.34 -5.20 -14.76
CA ASP A 205 23.53 -3.97 -14.67
C ASP A 205 22.84 -3.84 -13.29
N ILE A 206 22.47 -4.98 -12.68
CA ILE A 206 21.89 -5.01 -11.33
C ILE A 206 22.98 -4.77 -10.25
N ARG A 207 24.22 -5.25 -10.44
CA ARG A 207 25.34 -4.94 -9.54
C ARG A 207 25.72 -3.46 -9.62
N ASP A 208 25.73 -2.87 -10.80
CA ASP A 208 25.93 -1.42 -10.98
C ASP A 208 24.84 -0.60 -10.26
N LEU A 209 23.59 -1.08 -10.25
CA LEU A 209 22.52 -0.47 -9.45
C LEU A 209 22.79 -0.58 -7.93
N VAL A 210 23.27 -1.74 -7.45
CA VAL A 210 23.65 -1.93 -6.04
C VAL A 210 24.81 -1.01 -5.65
N ASP A 211 25.83 -0.86 -6.49
CA ASP A 211 26.95 0.05 -6.24
C ASP A 211 26.52 1.53 -6.31
N TRP A 212 25.56 1.88 -7.19
CA TRP A 212 24.92 3.19 -7.17
C TRP A 212 24.18 3.43 -5.84
N MET A 213 23.40 2.46 -5.35
CA MET A 213 22.71 2.56 -4.04
C MET A 213 23.71 2.77 -2.90
N ALA A 214 24.81 2.02 -2.89
CA ALA A 214 25.88 2.13 -1.89
C ALA A 214 26.64 3.47 -1.94
N ALA A 215 26.61 4.19 -3.06
CA ALA A 215 27.23 5.50 -3.24
C ALA A 215 26.35 6.69 -2.83
N GLN A 216 25.09 6.47 -2.42
CA GLN A 216 24.18 7.55 -2.06
C GLN A 216 24.50 8.15 -0.68
N PRO A 217 24.11 9.41 -0.40
CA PRO A 217 24.23 9.97 0.94
C PRO A 217 23.40 9.15 1.95
N PRO A 218 23.97 8.68 3.08
CA PRO A 218 23.22 7.97 4.11
C PRO A 218 22.22 8.92 4.79
N HIS A 219 20.99 8.44 5.02
CA HIS A 219 19.97 9.16 5.77
C HIS A 219 19.50 8.35 6.98
N ARG A 220 19.68 8.92 8.17
CA ARG A 220 19.32 8.38 9.48
C ARG A 220 17.99 8.97 9.93
N ASP A 221 16.97 8.14 10.17
CA ASP A 221 15.82 8.60 10.96
C ASP A 221 16.19 8.49 12.45
N PRO A 222 16.08 9.56 13.26
CA PRO A 222 16.34 9.51 14.69
C PRO A 222 15.39 8.62 15.50
N ALA A 223 14.23 8.25 14.96
CA ALA A 223 13.25 7.39 15.65
C ALA A 223 13.60 5.89 15.56
N ASP A 224 14.30 5.48 14.50
CA ASP A 224 14.81 4.12 14.35
C ASP A 224 16.07 3.92 15.22
N ASP A 225 16.16 2.85 16.00
CA ASP A 225 17.28 2.56 16.92
C ASP A 225 18.14 1.34 16.50
N ALA A 226 17.51 0.33 15.87
CA ALA A 226 18.15 -0.88 15.37
C ALA A 226 17.68 -1.23 13.94
N PRO A 227 18.54 -1.87 13.10
CA PRO A 227 18.19 -2.24 11.73
C PRO A 227 17.00 -3.18 11.71
N ALA A 228 15.96 -2.83 10.95
CA ALA A 228 14.71 -3.60 10.93
C ALA A 228 14.86 -5.06 10.45
N SER A 229 15.87 -5.34 9.63
CA SER A 229 16.24 -6.69 9.18
C SER A 229 17.02 -7.51 10.21
N GLU A 230 17.32 -6.95 11.39
CA GLU A 230 18.15 -7.61 12.42
C GLU A 230 17.40 -7.72 13.77
N ARG A 231 16.08 -7.46 13.77
CA ARG A 231 15.22 -7.64 14.95
C ARG A 231 14.65 -9.05 15.06
N GLY A 232 14.29 -9.40 16.30
CA GLY A 232 13.72 -10.70 16.67
C GLY A 232 14.71 -11.86 16.64
N GLY A 233 14.18 -13.07 16.76
CA GLY A 233 14.91 -14.33 16.65
C GLY A 233 13.95 -15.52 16.70
N PRO A 234 14.42 -16.75 16.44
CA PRO A 234 13.57 -17.93 16.50
C PRO A 234 13.06 -18.15 17.93
N VAL A 235 11.76 -18.43 18.06
CA VAL A 235 11.16 -18.73 19.36
C VAL A 235 11.18 -20.24 19.62
N PRO A 236 11.53 -20.70 20.84
CA PRO A 236 11.40 -22.11 21.18
C PRO A 236 9.95 -22.57 21.02
N PHE A 237 9.75 -23.71 20.36
CA PHE A 237 8.43 -24.31 20.24
C PHE A 237 7.89 -24.72 21.61
N ASP A 238 6.84 -24.04 22.07
CA ASP A 238 6.07 -24.42 23.25
C ASP A 238 4.79 -25.18 22.85
N SER A 239 4.74 -26.46 23.22
CA SER A 239 3.56 -27.29 22.99
C SER A 239 2.36 -26.93 23.87
N ALA A 240 2.56 -26.15 24.94
CA ALA A 240 1.47 -25.60 25.75
C ALA A 240 0.71 -24.49 25.01
N ALA A 241 1.38 -23.71 24.15
CA ALA A 241 0.76 -22.69 23.30
C ALA A 241 -0.17 -23.25 22.19
N LEU A 242 -0.13 -24.58 21.97
CA LEU A 242 -1.10 -25.29 21.11
C LEU A 242 -2.31 -25.83 21.89
N GLN A 243 -2.33 -25.75 23.22
CA GLN A 243 -3.41 -26.32 24.03
C GLN A 243 -4.58 -25.34 24.10
N PHE A 244 -5.72 -25.74 23.55
CA PHE A 244 -6.96 -24.94 23.52
C PHE A 244 -7.43 -24.51 24.92
N THR A 245 -6.99 -25.18 25.98
CA THR A 245 -7.22 -24.80 27.38
C THR A 245 -6.53 -23.50 27.79
N ALA A 246 -5.44 -23.09 27.14
CA ALA A 246 -4.81 -21.78 27.33
C ALA A 246 -5.64 -20.63 26.72
N LEU A 247 -6.56 -20.94 25.80
CA LEU A 247 -7.48 -19.99 25.15
C LEU A 247 -8.81 -19.82 25.91
N GLY A 248 -8.87 -20.25 27.18
CA GLY A 248 -10.03 -20.04 28.05
C GLY A 248 -10.26 -18.55 28.39
N ALA A 249 -11.18 -18.28 29.33
CA ALA A 249 -11.61 -16.92 29.73
C ALA A 249 -10.53 -16.03 30.40
N GLN A 250 -9.25 -16.40 30.29
CA GLN A 250 -8.06 -15.75 30.83
C GLN A 250 -6.95 -15.61 29.76
N ALA A 251 -7.24 -15.92 28.49
CA ALA A 251 -6.29 -15.78 27.40
C ALA A 251 -5.79 -14.33 27.27
N SER A 252 -4.46 -14.15 27.28
CA SER A 252 -3.86 -12.85 26.97
C SER A 252 -4.03 -12.54 25.47
N LEU A 253 -3.96 -11.25 25.10
CA LEU A 253 -3.91 -10.83 23.70
C LEU A 253 -2.75 -11.48 22.93
N GLU A 254 -1.63 -11.76 23.62
CA GLU A 254 -0.49 -12.50 23.10
C GLU A 254 -0.82 -13.96 22.82
N GLY A 255 -1.50 -14.66 23.73
CA GLY A 255 -1.93 -16.05 23.52
C GLY A 255 -2.98 -16.19 22.40
N LEU A 256 -3.89 -15.23 22.28
CA LEU A 256 -4.85 -15.16 21.17
C LEU A 256 -4.15 -14.91 19.83
N GLY A 257 -3.24 -13.93 19.76
CA GLY A 257 -2.44 -13.65 18.57
C GLY A 257 -1.54 -14.83 18.17
N GLN A 258 -0.96 -15.55 19.13
CA GLN A 258 -0.18 -16.76 18.87
C GLN A 258 -1.06 -17.91 18.34
N ALA A 259 -2.27 -18.10 18.86
CA ALA A 259 -3.19 -19.11 18.36
C ALA A 259 -3.66 -18.81 16.92
N LEU A 260 -3.93 -17.54 16.62
CA LEU A 260 -4.22 -17.08 15.25
C LEU A 260 -3.04 -17.31 14.31
N TYR A 261 -1.81 -16.98 14.74
CA TYR A 261 -0.60 -17.28 13.98
C TYR A 261 -0.45 -18.80 13.71
N ASN A 262 -0.67 -19.63 14.73
CA ASN A 262 -0.59 -21.08 14.62
C ASN A 262 -1.65 -21.67 13.68
N GLY A 263 -2.86 -21.09 13.67
CA GLY A 263 -3.95 -21.51 12.79
C GLY A 263 -3.85 -21.02 11.35
N SER A 264 -3.27 -19.83 11.12
CA SER A 264 -3.33 -19.14 9.82
C SER A 264 -1.98 -19.01 9.11
N CYS A 265 -0.86 -18.98 9.83
CA CYS A 265 0.45 -18.57 9.30
C CYS A 265 1.55 -19.65 9.44
N ALA A 266 1.56 -20.38 10.57
CA ALA A 266 2.65 -21.29 10.93
C ALA A 266 2.85 -22.48 9.97
N SER A 267 1.83 -22.84 9.18
CA SER A 267 1.92 -23.88 8.14
C SER A 267 2.92 -23.54 7.02
N CYS A 268 3.17 -22.25 6.79
CA CYS A 268 4.13 -21.74 5.82
C CYS A 268 5.35 -21.11 6.51
N HIS A 269 5.13 -20.28 7.53
CA HIS A 269 6.17 -19.50 8.20
C HIS A 269 6.88 -20.23 9.36
N GLY A 270 6.50 -21.48 9.64
CA GLY A 270 7.01 -22.25 10.78
C GLY A 270 6.39 -21.77 12.10
N ILE A 271 6.24 -22.67 13.06
CA ILE A 271 5.67 -22.34 14.38
C ILE A 271 6.63 -21.50 15.25
N ASP A 272 7.92 -21.56 14.93
CA ASP A 272 9.01 -20.76 15.51
C ASP A 272 9.28 -19.44 14.75
N GLY A 273 8.55 -19.20 13.64
CA GLY A 273 8.75 -18.09 12.73
C GLY A 273 9.96 -18.22 11.80
N ALA A 274 10.60 -19.39 11.70
CA ALA A 274 11.82 -19.56 10.91
C ALA A 274 11.60 -19.55 9.38
N GLY A 275 10.37 -19.77 8.90
CA GLY A 275 10.08 -19.99 7.49
C GLY A 275 10.66 -21.31 6.98
N THR A 276 10.95 -21.38 5.68
CA THR A 276 11.66 -22.53 5.10
C THR A 276 13.17 -22.27 5.01
N PRO A 277 14.04 -23.29 5.13
CA PRO A 277 15.50 -23.10 5.07
C PRO A 277 16.01 -22.53 3.75
N ASP A 278 15.25 -22.69 2.66
CA ASP A 278 15.54 -22.10 1.34
C ASP A 278 15.03 -20.65 1.20
N GLY A 279 14.37 -20.09 2.21
CA GLY A 279 13.77 -18.76 2.20
C GLY A 279 12.62 -18.59 1.20
N TYR A 280 11.95 -19.68 0.78
CA TYR A 280 10.76 -19.62 -0.07
C TYR A 280 9.59 -19.02 0.70
N PHE A 281 9.24 -19.63 1.84
CA PHE A 281 8.44 -18.97 2.87
C PHE A 281 9.39 -18.19 3.78
N PRO A 282 9.24 -16.87 3.91
CA PRO A 282 10.18 -16.06 4.68
C PRO A 282 10.03 -16.28 6.18
N SER A 283 11.13 -16.09 6.90
CA SER A 283 11.12 -15.94 8.35
C SER A 283 10.33 -14.69 8.76
N MET A 284 9.72 -14.75 9.95
CA MET A 284 9.10 -13.62 10.63
C MET A 284 10.14 -12.76 11.36
N PHE A 285 11.26 -13.34 11.81
CA PHE A 285 12.38 -12.61 12.39
C PHE A 285 13.44 -12.29 11.33
N HIS A 286 14.34 -11.37 11.65
CA HIS A 286 15.33 -10.83 10.70
C HIS A 286 14.68 -10.42 9.37
N ASN A 287 13.52 -9.77 9.43
CA ASN A 287 12.72 -9.44 8.26
C ASN A 287 12.22 -8.00 8.38
N SER A 288 12.70 -7.11 7.50
CA SER A 288 12.39 -5.69 7.57
C SER A 288 10.93 -5.32 7.24
N ALA A 289 10.08 -6.28 6.84
CA ALA A 289 8.63 -6.09 6.82
C ALA A 289 8.00 -6.21 8.22
N VAL A 290 8.59 -7.01 9.11
CA VAL A 290 8.11 -7.28 10.48
C VAL A 290 8.83 -6.40 11.51
N GLY A 291 10.15 -6.23 11.38
CA GLY A 291 10.98 -5.49 12.32
C GLY A 291 11.03 -3.97 12.13
N ARG A 292 10.17 -3.37 11.28
CA ARG A 292 9.98 -1.91 11.21
C ARG A 292 8.89 -1.48 12.18
N SER A 293 9.08 -0.32 12.80
CA SER A 293 8.14 0.29 13.74
C SER A 293 7.71 1.66 13.17
N PRO A 294 6.43 1.89 12.83
CA PRO A 294 5.32 0.94 12.85
C PRO A 294 5.42 -0.14 11.74
N PRO A 295 4.85 -1.34 11.96
CA PRO A 295 4.97 -2.51 11.06
C PRO A 295 4.03 -2.44 9.85
N VAL A 296 4.08 -1.33 9.10
CA VAL A 296 3.21 -1.06 7.94
C VAL A 296 3.20 -2.21 6.93
N ASN A 297 4.39 -2.69 6.53
CA ASN A 297 4.50 -3.67 5.45
C ASN A 297 4.07 -5.08 5.88
N LEU A 298 4.06 -5.39 7.18
CA LEU A 298 3.43 -6.59 7.71
C LEU A 298 1.91 -6.53 7.53
N VAL A 299 1.27 -5.43 7.96
CA VAL A 299 -0.18 -5.23 7.81
C VAL A 299 -0.57 -5.20 6.32
N ALA A 300 0.19 -4.50 5.48
CA ALA A 300 -0.04 -4.45 4.05
C ALA A 300 0.08 -5.83 3.39
N ALA A 301 1.10 -6.64 3.76
CA ALA A 301 1.24 -8.01 3.27
C ALA A 301 0.06 -8.89 3.70
N MET A 302 -0.45 -8.75 4.93
CA MET A 302 -1.61 -9.53 5.40
C MET A 302 -2.91 -9.13 4.66
N LEU A 303 -3.11 -7.83 4.39
CA LEU A 303 -4.30 -7.32 3.70
C LEU A 303 -4.27 -7.58 2.19
N ASP A 304 -3.16 -7.30 1.52
CA ASP A 304 -3.02 -7.44 0.07
C ASP A 304 -2.59 -8.84 -0.40
N GLY A 305 -1.97 -9.61 0.49
CA GLY A 305 -1.17 -10.77 0.11
C GLY A 305 0.17 -10.35 -0.49
N VAL A 306 0.91 -11.34 -1.01
CA VAL A 306 2.12 -11.14 -1.80
C VAL A 306 2.04 -12.02 -3.03
N ARG A 307 2.28 -11.47 -4.22
CA ARG A 307 2.43 -12.25 -5.45
C ARG A 307 3.57 -11.66 -6.27
N ARG A 308 4.48 -12.52 -6.74
CA ARG A 308 5.48 -12.17 -7.76
C ARG A 308 5.91 -13.40 -8.58
N GLN A 309 6.38 -13.19 -9.80
CA GLN A 309 6.89 -14.25 -10.67
C GLN A 309 8.40 -14.11 -10.92
N ILE A 310 9.19 -15.11 -10.51
CA ILE A 310 10.63 -15.16 -10.71
C ILE A 310 10.95 -16.33 -11.65
N GLY A 311 11.25 -16.02 -12.91
CA GLY A 311 11.30 -17.00 -13.99
C GLY A 311 9.98 -17.76 -14.11
N ASP A 312 10.05 -19.09 -13.97
CA ASP A 312 8.88 -19.97 -13.97
C ASP A 312 8.25 -20.16 -12.57
N GLU A 313 8.87 -19.64 -11.49
CA GLU A 313 8.36 -19.77 -10.13
C GLU A 313 7.41 -18.61 -9.75
N ILE A 314 6.16 -18.93 -9.41
CA ILE A 314 5.21 -17.98 -8.81
C ILE A 314 5.35 -18.06 -7.29
N VAL A 315 5.88 -17.01 -6.67
CA VAL A 315 5.88 -16.86 -5.22
C VAL A 315 4.57 -16.19 -4.79
N MET A 316 3.83 -16.84 -3.89
CA MET A 316 2.54 -16.36 -3.41
C MET A 316 2.41 -16.50 -1.88
N MET A 317 1.88 -15.46 -1.25
CA MET A 317 1.21 -15.48 0.04
C MET A 317 -0.23 -14.98 -0.18
N PRO A 318 -1.27 -15.71 0.24
CA PRO A 318 -2.65 -15.24 0.09
C PRO A 318 -2.88 -13.97 0.92
N SER A 319 -3.89 -13.19 0.52
CA SER A 319 -4.50 -12.20 1.42
C SER A 319 -5.25 -12.93 2.54
N PHE A 320 -5.18 -12.38 3.75
CA PHE A 320 -5.96 -12.80 4.92
C PHE A 320 -7.09 -11.82 5.23
N ASP A 321 -7.42 -10.89 4.32
CA ASP A 321 -8.45 -9.89 4.51
C ASP A 321 -9.87 -10.48 4.41
N GLY A 322 -10.55 -10.66 5.55
CA GLY A 322 -11.94 -11.15 5.59
C GLY A 322 -12.92 -10.31 4.76
N GLN A 323 -12.66 -9.02 4.54
CA GLN A 323 -13.52 -8.16 3.73
C GLN A 323 -13.44 -8.49 2.22
N ARG A 324 -12.34 -9.12 1.76
CA ARG A 324 -12.17 -9.58 0.37
C ARG A 324 -12.86 -10.93 0.09
N ARG A 325 -13.56 -11.50 1.08
CA ARG A 325 -14.27 -12.81 0.99
C ARG A 325 -13.35 -13.96 0.54
N VAL A 326 -12.08 -13.90 0.92
CA VAL A 326 -11.09 -14.97 0.70
C VAL A 326 -11.32 -16.14 1.67
N PRO A 327 -11.16 -17.41 1.25
CA PRO A 327 -11.23 -18.54 2.17
C PRO A 327 -10.16 -18.42 3.27
N GLY A 328 -10.56 -18.51 4.54
CA GLY A 328 -9.66 -18.31 5.67
C GLY A 328 -9.33 -16.83 5.99
N GLY A 329 -10.03 -15.88 5.38
CA GLY A 329 -9.91 -14.46 5.73
C GLY A 329 -10.31 -14.18 7.18
N LEU A 330 -9.51 -13.35 7.84
CA LEU A 330 -9.59 -12.97 9.24
C LEU A 330 -10.38 -11.66 9.43
N SER A 331 -10.99 -11.48 10.61
CA SER A 331 -11.62 -10.21 10.96
C SER A 331 -10.59 -9.12 11.26
N ASP A 332 -11.01 -7.86 11.32
CA ASP A 332 -10.13 -6.74 11.69
C ASP A 332 -9.53 -6.93 13.10
N ALA A 333 -10.31 -7.47 14.04
CA ALA A 333 -9.86 -7.90 15.37
C ALA A 333 -8.78 -8.99 15.31
N ASP A 334 -9.01 -10.04 14.51
CA ASP A 334 -8.05 -11.14 14.38
C ASP A 334 -6.76 -10.68 13.71
N LEU A 335 -6.86 -9.88 12.64
CA LEU A 335 -5.72 -9.27 11.95
C LEU A 335 -4.91 -8.37 12.90
N ALA A 336 -5.58 -7.53 13.69
CA ALA A 336 -4.96 -6.66 14.68
C ALA A 336 -4.22 -7.49 15.76
N MET A 337 -4.85 -8.54 16.29
CA MET A 337 -4.24 -9.43 17.28
C MET A 337 -3.02 -10.18 16.74
N VAL A 338 -3.12 -10.82 15.57
CA VAL A 338 -2.01 -11.61 15.01
C VAL A 338 -0.87 -10.72 14.48
N ALA A 339 -1.17 -9.56 13.89
CA ALA A 339 -0.14 -8.59 13.50
C ALA A 339 0.59 -8.03 14.74
N SER A 340 -0.14 -7.70 15.82
CA SER A 340 0.44 -7.25 17.10
C SER A 340 1.31 -8.30 17.77
N PHE A 341 0.95 -9.58 17.62
CA PHE A 341 1.77 -10.69 18.09
C PHE A 341 3.03 -10.83 17.22
N VAL A 342 2.90 -10.93 15.90
CA VAL A 342 4.04 -11.10 14.98
C VAL A 342 5.05 -9.95 15.12
N ALA A 343 4.58 -8.71 15.17
CA ALA A 343 5.42 -7.51 15.30
C ALA A 343 6.23 -7.51 16.61
N ARG A 344 5.62 -7.84 17.75
CA ARG A 344 6.32 -7.88 19.06
C ARG A 344 7.14 -9.15 19.27
N GLN A 345 6.71 -10.28 18.72
CA GLN A 345 7.36 -11.58 18.93
C GLN A 345 8.64 -11.74 18.10
N TRP A 346 8.62 -11.24 16.85
CA TRP A 346 9.71 -11.42 15.89
C TRP A 346 10.23 -10.12 15.26
N GLY A 347 9.63 -8.98 15.57
CA GLY A 347 10.07 -7.65 15.14
C GLY A 347 10.53 -6.80 16.33
N ASP A 348 9.89 -5.66 16.49
CA ASP A 348 10.14 -4.71 17.57
C ASP A 348 9.35 -5.10 18.85
N PRO A 349 9.99 -5.56 19.94
CA PRO A 349 9.28 -5.98 21.16
C PRO A 349 8.53 -4.83 21.83
N ASP A 350 8.98 -3.58 21.62
CA ASP A 350 8.35 -2.36 22.14
C ASP A 350 7.30 -1.78 21.16
N SER A 351 6.99 -2.47 20.04
CA SER A 351 5.93 -2.08 19.10
C SER A 351 4.60 -1.92 19.85
N ALA A 352 3.93 -0.79 19.61
CA ALA A 352 2.56 -0.60 20.08
C ALA A 352 1.64 -1.73 19.54
N PRO A 353 0.62 -2.17 20.31
CA PRO A 353 -0.43 -3.03 19.78
C PRO A 353 -1.18 -2.32 18.65
N ILE A 354 -1.33 -3.02 17.53
CA ILE A 354 -2.09 -2.59 16.36
C ILE A 354 -3.57 -2.74 16.68
N THR A 355 -4.40 -1.73 16.34
CA THR A 355 -5.85 -1.76 16.61
C THR A 355 -6.70 -2.14 15.40
N GLU A 356 -7.98 -2.47 15.65
CA GLU A 356 -8.95 -2.74 14.59
C GLU A 356 -9.13 -1.54 13.66
N GLU A 357 -9.14 -0.33 14.22
CA GLU A 357 -9.25 0.92 13.47
C GLU A 357 -8.01 1.18 12.60
N GLU A 358 -6.83 0.70 13.01
CA GLU A 358 -5.61 0.78 12.20
C GLU A 358 -5.63 -0.21 11.03
N ILE A 359 -6.13 -1.44 11.24
CA ILE A 359 -6.37 -2.41 10.16
C ILE A 359 -7.42 -1.87 9.16
N ALA A 360 -8.52 -1.30 9.66
CA ALA A 360 -9.56 -0.66 8.85
C ALA A 360 -9.00 0.53 8.05
N ARG A 361 -8.21 1.41 8.70
CA ARG A 361 -7.52 2.53 8.04
C ARG A 361 -6.54 2.04 6.98
N ALA A 362 -5.73 1.02 7.27
CA ALA A 362 -4.69 0.53 6.37
C ALA A 362 -5.24 0.12 4.99
N ARG A 363 -6.42 -0.51 4.93
CA ARG A 363 -7.09 -0.86 3.66
C ARG A 363 -7.36 0.33 2.74
N THR A 364 -7.54 1.53 3.29
CA THR A 364 -7.83 2.73 2.50
C THR A 364 -6.57 3.34 1.88
N GLY A 365 -5.37 3.01 2.38
CA GLY A 365 -4.14 3.72 2.03
C GLY A 365 -4.12 5.19 2.48
N TRP A 366 -4.99 5.57 3.42
CA TRP A 366 -5.08 6.93 3.97
C TRP A 366 -4.07 7.15 5.08
N TRP A 367 -3.15 8.10 4.85
CA TRP A 367 -2.07 8.45 5.77
C TRP A 367 -2.26 9.79 6.49
N GLY A 368 -3.37 10.49 6.22
CA GLY A 368 -3.70 11.77 6.84
C GLY A 368 -4.40 11.65 8.20
N GLU A 369 -4.60 12.79 8.83
CA GLU A 369 -5.32 12.90 10.11
C GLU A 369 -6.84 12.67 9.94
N GLY A 370 -7.54 12.46 11.06
CA GLY A 370 -9.00 12.27 11.09
C GLY A 370 -9.47 10.89 10.64
N GLU A 371 -10.79 10.76 10.45
CA GLU A 371 -11.47 9.55 9.98
C GLU A 371 -11.05 9.21 8.54
N PRO A 372 -10.78 7.93 8.19
CA PRO A 372 -10.41 7.57 6.84
C PRO A 372 -11.59 7.73 5.86
N PRO A 373 -11.35 8.21 4.63
CA PRO A 373 -12.36 8.35 3.59
C PRO A 373 -12.89 6.98 3.12
N SER A 374 -14.13 6.95 2.64
CA SER A 374 -14.80 5.72 2.19
C SER A 374 -15.22 5.79 0.71
N SER A 375 -15.27 4.61 0.05
CA SER A 375 -15.76 4.48 -1.33
C SER A 375 -17.22 4.96 -1.47
N ALA A 376 -18.05 4.79 -0.44
CA ALA A 376 -19.43 5.29 -0.43
C ALA A 376 -19.53 6.83 -0.44
N ARG A 377 -18.62 7.55 0.23
CA ARG A 377 -18.51 9.01 0.09
C ARG A 377 -18.08 9.38 -1.33
N GLY A 378 -17.16 8.61 -1.92
CA GLY A 378 -16.71 8.79 -3.30
C GLY A 378 -17.83 8.64 -4.32
N GLU A 379 -18.66 7.60 -4.18
CA GLU A 379 -19.84 7.36 -5.02
C GLU A 379 -20.79 8.57 -4.98
N LEU A 380 -21.16 9.05 -3.79
CA LEU A 380 -22.05 10.21 -3.62
C LEU A 380 -21.54 11.47 -4.32
N ILE A 381 -20.23 11.72 -4.29
CA ILE A 381 -19.60 12.85 -4.99
C ILE A 381 -19.59 12.61 -6.51
N ALA A 382 -19.23 11.40 -6.95
CA ALA A 382 -19.14 11.03 -8.35
C ALA A 382 -20.49 11.13 -9.08
N VAL A 383 -21.60 10.67 -8.45
CA VAL A 383 -22.93 10.58 -9.08
C VAL A 383 -23.87 11.76 -8.78
N GLY A 384 -23.60 12.55 -7.75
CA GLY A 384 -24.54 13.58 -7.27
C GLY A 384 -23.91 14.82 -6.66
N GLY A 385 -22.61 15.06 -6.86
CA GLY A 385 -21.87 16.20 -6.29
C GLY A 385 -21.57 16.08 -4.79
N GLY A 386 -22.41 15.35 -4.05
CA GLY A 386 -22.15 14.83 -2.71
C GLY A 386 -21.90 15.91 -1.65
N PRO A 387 -21.28 15.51 -0.51
CA PRO A 387 -20.87 16.45 0.53
C PRO A 387 -19.84 17.50 0.05
N GLY A 388 -19.07 17.18 -0.99
CA GLY A 388 -18.10 18.10 -1.62
C GLY A 388 -18.72 19.24 -2.42
N GLY A 389 -20.05 19.27 -2.59
CA GLY A 389 -20.78 20.44 -3.09
C GLY A 389 -20.52 20.82 -4.55
N ILE A 390 -19.87 19.97 -5.34
CA ILE A 390 -19.58 20.25 -6.76
C ILE A 390 -20.85 20.19 -7.60
N ALA A 391 -21.03 21.20 -8.46
CA ALA A 391 -22.19 21.27 -9.37
C ALA A 391 -22.09 20.33 -10.59
N SER A 392 -20.90 19.80 -10.86
CA SER A 392 -20.58 18.91 -12.00
C SER A 392 -20.35 17.49 -11.50
N VAL A 393 -21.09 16.52 -12.03
CA VAL A 393 -20.89 15.09 -11.71
C VAL A 393 -19.74 14.52 -12.54
N CYS A 394 -18.93 13.65 -11.94
CA CYS A 394 -17.67 13.20 -12.55
C CYS A 394 -17.89 12.41 -13.85
N PHE A 395 -19.01 11.68 -13.93
CA PHE A 395 -19.36 10.86 -15.09
C PHE A 395 -19.76 11.67 -16.33
N ASP A 396 -20.15 12.96 -16.22
CA ASP A 396 -20.56 13.78 -17.36
C ASP A 396 -19.44 13.91 -18.40
N CYS A 397 -18.19 13.94 -17.93
CA CYS A 397 -17.00 13.99 -18.78
C CYS A 397 -16.28 12.64 -18.84
N HIS A 398 -16.06 11.98 -17.69
CA HIS A 398 -15.29 10.73 -17.64
C HIS A 398 -16.09 9.48 -18.01
N GLY A 399 -17.37 9.61 -18.33
CA GLY A 399 -18.27 8.50 -18.63
C GLY A 399 -18.78 7.77 -17.39
N MET A 400 -19.87 7.02 -17.56
CA MET A 400 -20.61 6.34 -16.47
C MET A 400 -19.76 5.43 -15.59
N GLN A 401 -18.69 4.83 -16.13
CA GLN A 401 -17.79 3.94 -15.38
C GLN A 401 -16.46 4.61 -15.06
N GLY A 402 -16.23 5.85 -15.52
CA GLY A 402 -14.91 6.49 -15.50
C GLY A 402 -14.00 6.01 -16.64
N GLN A 403 -14.54 5.47 -17.73
CA GLN A 403 -13.77 4.91 -18.84
C GLN A 403 -13.07 5.97 -19.73
N GLY A 404 -13.47 7.24 -19.63
CA GLY A 404 -12.95 8.34 -20.44
C GLY A 404 -13.54 8.39 -21.85
N ASP A 405 -13.08 9.36 -22.63
CA ASP A 405 -13.48 9.59 -24.02
C ASP A 405 -12.32 10.21 -24.82
N ASP A 406 -12.04 9.63 -25.99
CA ASP A 406 -10.95 10.10 -26.85
C ASP A 406 -11.32 11.37 -27.61
N ALA A 407 -12.57 11.50 -28.07
CA ALA A 407 -13.01 12.64 -28.87
C ALA A 407 -12.86 13.99 -28.14
N SER A 408 -13.12 14.00 -26.82
CA SER A 408 -12.88 15.14 -25.93
C SER A 408 -11.49 15.19 -25.30
N GLY A 409 -10.69 14.11 -25.41
CA GLY A 409 -9.43 13.96 -24.68
C GLY A 409 -9.60 13.83 -23.17
N THR A 410 -10.75 13.33 -22.70
CA THR A 410 -11.06 13.16 -21.28
C THR A 410 -10.53 11.82 -20.78
N PRO A 411 -9.62 11.78 -19.79
CA PRO A 411 -8.94 10.54 -19.42
C PRO A 411 -9.84 9.49 -18.78
N ARG A 412 -9.43 8.23 -18.94
CA ARG A 412 -9.88 7.12 -18.09
C ARG A 412 -9.43 7.39 -16.65
N ILE A 413 -10.34 7.20 -15.70
CA ILE A 413 -10.09 7.25 -14.25
C ILE A 413 -10.47 5.95 -13.53
N ALA A 414 -11.31 5.12 -14.16
CA ALA A 414 -11.63 3.76 -13.70
C ALA A 414 -10.36 2.91 -13.51
N GLY A 415 -10.26 2.19 -12.40
CA GLY A 415 -9.15 1.29 -12.10
C GLY A 415 -7.78 2.00 -11.92
N MET A 416 -7.76 3.30 -11.59
CA MET A 416 -6.53 3.97 -11.16
C MET A 416 -6.14 3.57 -9.74
N ASP A 417 -4.82 3.55 -9.45
CA ASP A 417 -4.31 3.46 -8.09
C ASP A 417 -4.90 4.61 -7.23
N PRO A 418 -5.47 4.33 -6.04
CA PRO A 418 -6.14 5.36 -5.25
C PRO A 418 -5.24 6.53 -4.88
N ALA A 419 -3.99 6.25 -4.47
CA ALA A 419 -3.07 7.29 -4.07
C ALA A 419 -2.56 8.10 -5.28
N TYR A 420 -2.43 7.48 -6.47
CA TYR A 420 -2.18 8.22 -7.71
C TYR A 420 -3.33 9.18 -8.03
N PHE A 421 -4.58 8.71 -8.00
CA PHE A 421 -5.76 9.54 -8.28
C PHE A 421 -5.85 10.72 -7.32
N ALA A 422 -5.78 10.46 -6.00
CA ALA A 422 -5.86 11.51 -4.98
C ALA A 422 -4.73 12.55 -5.14
N LYS A 423 -3.52 12.09 -5.47
CA LYS A 423 -2.39 12.97 -5.80
C LYS A 423 -2.68 13.84 -7.03
N GLN A 424 -3.25 13.30 -8.11
CA GLN A 424 -3.57 14.09 -9.30
C GLN A 424 -4.61 15.19 -9.00
N MET A 425 -5.61 14.91 -8.16
CA MET A 425 -6.60 15.91 -7.73
C MET A 425 -5.95 17.02 -6.90
N ARG A 426 -5.08 16.67 -5.93
CA ARG A 426 -4.27 17.63 -5.17
C ARG A 426 -3.43 18.53 -6.09
N ASP A 427 -2.78 17.94 -7.09
CA ASP A 427 -1.94 18.66 -8.05
C ASP A 427 -2.75 19.58 -8.98
N TYR A 428 -3.97 19.20 -9.36
CA TYR A 428 -4.90 20.07 -10.08
C TYR A 428 -5.34 21.26 -9.22
N ALA A 429 -5.63 21.04 -7.94
CA ALA A 429 -6.04 22.09 -7.00
C ALA A 429 -4.90 23.09 -6.74
N ALA A 430 -3.69 22.58 -6.49
CA ALA A 430 -2.47 23.36 -6.33
C ALA A 430 -2.01 24.08 -7.61
N GLY A 431 -2.41 23.58 -8.79
CA GLY A 431 -2.01 24.11 -10.10
C GLY A 431 -0.63 23.64 -10.58
N THR A 432 0.01 22.70 -9.88
CA THR A 432 1.22 21.99 -10.34
C THR A 432 0.93 21.11 -11.55
N ARG A 433 -0.33 20.68 -11.70
CA ARG A 433 -0.91 20.12 -12.92
C ARG A 433 -1.96 21.09 -13.48
N PRO A 434 -1.65 21.95 -14.45
CA PRO A 434 -2.61 22.91 -14.99
C PRO A 434 -3.63 22.25 -15.92
N ASN A 435 -4.93 22.49 -15.70
CA ASN A 435 -5.99 22.15 -16.66
C ASN A 435 -7.23 23.06 -16.47
N GLY A 436 -7.77 23.59 -17.57
CA GLY A 436 -8.86 24.57 -17.52
C GLY A 436 -10.20 24.05 -16.97
N ALA A 437 -10.47 22.74 -17.08
CA ALA A 437 -11.68 22.10 -16.57
C ALA A 437 -11.48 21.51 -15.16
N MET A 438 -10.39 20.75 -14.95
CA MET A 438 -10.17 20.02 -13.70
C MET A 438 -9.66 20.89 -12.54
N THR A 439 -8.91 21.97 -12.78
CA THR A 439 -8.43 22.83 -11.68
C THR A 439 -9.59 23.48 -10.89
N PRO A 440 -10.63 24.05 -11.52
CA PRO A 440 -11.82 24.53 -10.80
C PRO A 440 -12.56 23.44 -10.01
N ILE A 441 -12.68 22.23 -10.54
CA ILE A 441 -13.35 21.10 -9.86
C ILE A 441 -12.54 20.66 -8.64
N ALA A 442 -11.23 20.43 -8.81
CA ALA A 442 -10.36 19.97 -7.74
C ALA A 442 -10.26 20.95 -6.56
N ARG A 443 -10.41 22.26 -6.81
CA ARG A 443 -10.41 23.32 -5.77
C ARG A 443 -11.69 23.42 -4.95
N GLN A 444 -12.78 22.78 -5.37
CA GLN A 444 -14.03 22.72 -4.60
C GLN A 444 -14.04 21.53 -3.63
N LEU A 445 -13.19 20.54 -3.87
CA LEU A 445 -13.08 19.30 -3.10
C LEU A 445 -11.90 19.37 -2.12
N ASP A 446 -12.03 18.67 -0.99
CA ASP A 446 -10.95 18.53 0.01
C ASP A 446 -10.13 17.23 -0.16
N GLU A 447 -9.14 17.03 0.72
CA GLU A 447 -8.26 15.85 0.66
C GLU A 447 -9.00 14.52 0.95
N GLN A 448 -10.05 14.56 1.78
CA GLN A 448 -10.90 13.39 2.04
C GLN A 448 -11.76 13.08 0.81
N ASP A 449 -12.32 14.08 0.14
CA ASP A 449 -13.10 13.93 -1.09
C ASP A 449 -12.27 13.36 -2.23
N TRP A 450 -11.06 13.88 -2.45
CA TRP A 450 -10.15 13.37 -3.49
C TRP A 450 -9.85 11.88 -3.31
N HIS A 451 -9.63 11.46 -2.06
CA HIS A 451 -9.30 10.07 -1.73
C HIS A 451 -10.54 9.17 -1.65
N ALA A 452 -11.70 9.70 -1.26
CA ALA A 452 -12.98 8.99 -1.35
C ALA A 452 -13.34 8.67 -2.80
N LEU A 453 -13.24 9.65 -3.71
CA LEU A 453 -13.37 9.47 -5.16
C LEU A 453 -12.36 8.44 -5.69
N ALA A 454 -11.12 8.47 -5.18
CA ALA A 454 -10.09 7.53 -5.57
C ALA A 454 -10.47 6.07 -5.25
N LEU A 455 -10.96 5.81 -4.02
CA LEU A 455 -11.45 4.50 -3.60
C LEU A 455 -12.64 4.02 -4.44
N TYR A 456 -13.55 4.94 -4.81
CA TYR A 456 -14.69 4.62 -5.68
C TYR A 456 -14.27 4.26 -7.10
N TYR A 457 -13.41 5.07 -7.73
CA TYR A 457 -12.97 4.84 -9.11
C TYR A 457 -11.98 3.68 -9.26
N ALA A 458 -11.16 3.39 -8.25
CA ALA A 458 -10.30 2.20 -8.23
C ALA A 458 -11.10 0.88 -8.25
N ALA A 459 -12.32 0.87 -7.70
CA ALA A 459 -13.21 -0.28 -7.72
C ALA A 459 -13.98 -0.47 -9.05
N GLN A 460 -13.94 0.52 -9.96
CA GLN A 460 -14.59 0.40 -11.26
C GLN A 460 -13.72 -0.40 -12.22
N VAL A 461 -14.32 -1.40 -12.89
CA VAL A 461 -13.68 -2.11 -13.99
C VAL A 461 -13.60 -1.17 -15.18
N PRO A 462 -12.40 -0.86 -15.72
CA PRO A 462 -12.30 0.00 -16.88
C PRO A 462 -12.83 -0.72 -18.13
N ALA A 463 -13.92 -0.21 -18.71
CA ALA A 463 -14.35 -0.58 -20.05
C ALA A 463 -13.45 0.06 -21.12
N ASP A 464 -13.48 -0.47 -22.34
CA ASP A 464 -12.85 0.16 -23.51
C ASP A 464 -13.37 1.60 -23.68
N ALA A 465 -12.48 2.54 -23.99
CA ALA A 465 -12.87 3.91 -24.28
C ALA A 465 -13.87 3.93 -25.46
N THR A 466 -14.98 4.65 -25.30
CA THR A 466 -16.20 4.48 -26.12
C THR A 466 -16.04 4.74 -27.63
N ALA A 467 -14.93 5.34 -28.06
CA ALA A 467 -14.58 5.56 -29.45
C ALA A 467 -13.04 5.58 -29.66
N ILE A 468 -12.42 4.41 -29.85
CA ILE A 468 -11.05 4.33 -30.36
C ILE A 468 -11.08 4.42 -31.89
N ALA A 469 -10.61 5.53 -32.47
CA ALA A 469 -10.30 5.58 -33.88
C ALA A 469 -9.18 4.58 -34.17
N ARG A 470 -9.43 3.55 -35.01
CA ARG A 470 -8.42 2.53 -35.34
C ARG A 470 -7.20 3.18 -35.98
N PRO A 471 -6.03 3.23 -35.31
CA PRO A 471 -4.87 3.92 -35.85
C PRO A 471 -4.26 3.11 -37.00
N ASP A 472 -3.37 3.75 -37.77
CA ASP A 472 -2.54 3.05 -38.74
C ASP A 472 -1.72 1.94 -38.02
N PRO A 473 -1.78 0.67 -38.45
CA PRO A 473 -0.98 -0.40 -37.87
C PRO A 473 0.53 -0.11 -37.83
N ALA A 474 1.06 0.66 -38.80
CA ALA A 474 2.47 1.07 -38.79
C ALA A 474 2.78 2.07 -37.66
N LEU A 475 1.83 2.96 -37.35
CA LEU A 475 1.93 3.91 -36.24
C LEU A 475 1.85 3.18 -34.88
N VAL A 476 0.97 2.18 -34.76
CA VAL A 476 0.88 1.34 -33.56
C VAL A 476 2.18 0.56 -33.33
N ALA A 477 2.74 -0.06 -34.38
CA ALA A 477 4.01 -0.81 -34.28
C ALA A 477 5.20 0.09 -33.93
N ALA A 478 5.24 1.33 -34.42
CA ALA A 478 6.24 2.32 -34.01
C ALA A 478 6.07 2.72 -32.53
N GLY A 479 4.84 2.86 -32.06
CA GLY A 479 4.51 3.15 -30.66
C GLY A 479 4.89 2.01 -29.72
N GLU A 480 4.64 0.77 -30.12
CA GLU A 480 5.06 -0.44 -29.41
C GLU A 480 6.57 -0.51 -29.25
N ALA A 481 7.33 -0.30 -30.34
CA ALA A 481 8.79 -0.30 -30.30
C ALA A 481 9.35 0.79 -29.37
N LEU A 482 8.78 2.01 -29.41
CA LEU A 482 9.16 3.08 -28.48
C LEU A 482 8.79 2.77 -27.03
N HIS A 483 7.62 2.17 -26.79
CA HIS A 483 7.17 1.79 -25.45
C HIS A 483 8.08 0.72 -24.83
N LEU A 484 8.40 -0.34 -25.58
CA LEU A 484 9.16 -1.50 -25.09
C LEU A 484 10.68 -1.28 -25.08
N HIS A 485 11.22 -0.49 -26.01
CA HIS A 485 12.68 -0.38 -26.23
C HIS A 485 13.23 1.05 -26.25
N GLY A 486 12.36 2.07 -26.38
CA GLY A 486 12.78 3.47 -26.51
C GLY A 486 13.67 3.68 -27.74
N THR A 487 14.50 4.71 -27.70
CA THR A 487 15.63 4.90 -28.63
C THR A 487 16.83 5.49 -27.86
N PRO A 488 17.68 4.65 -27.23
CA PRO A 488 18.80 5.12 -26.41
C PRO A 488 19.76 6.08 -27.14
N GLN A 489 19.95 5.90 -28.45
CA GLN A 489 20.79 6.76 -29.28
C GLN A 489 20.24 8.19 -29.43
N ARG A 490 18.94 8.38 -29.19
CA ARG A 490 18.25 9.67 -29.12
C ARG A 490 17.98 10.14 -27.68
N GLY A 491 18.37 9.35 -26.67
CA GLY A 491 18.07 9.60 -25.26
C GLY A 491 16.62 9.30 -24.85
N VAL A 492 15.82 8.64 -25.70
CA VAL A 492 14.45 8.22 -25.33
C VAL A 492 14.52 6.92 -24.54
N GLN A 493 14.20 6.98 -23.24
CA GLN A 493 14.03 5.79 -22.40
C GLN A 493 12.78 5.00 -22.82
N ALA A 494 12.81 3.67 -22.70
CA ALA A 494 11.62 2.84 -22.87
C ALA A 494 10.59 3.16 -21.77
N CYS A 495 9.32 3.31 -22.17
CA CYS A 495 8.23 3.59 -21.23
C CYS A 495 7.95 2.39 -20.32
N ALA A 496 8.13 1.18 -20.83
CA ALA A 496 7.89 -0.09 -20.14
C ALA A 496 8.77 -0.31 -18.89
N ASP A 497 9.89 0.41 -18.77
CA ASP A 497 10.79 0.39 -17.60
C ASP A 497 10.06 0.83 -16.34
N CYS A 498 9.23 1.86 -16.49
CA CYS A 498 8.49 2.48 -15.41
C CYS A 498 7.02 2.03 -15.42
N HIS A 499 6.41 1.89 -16.60
CA HIS A 499 4.97 1.66 -16.75
C HIS A 499 4.59 0.20 -17.05
N GLY A 500 5.55 -0.73 -17.06
CA GLY A 500 5.34 -2.13 -17.44
C GLY A 500 5.12 -2.32 -18.94
N ALA A 501 5.46 -3.51 -19.45
CA ALA A 501 5.38 -3.82 -20.89
C ALA A 501 3.95 -3.93 -21.45
N ASP A 502 2.95 -4.08 -20.57
CA ASP A 502 1.52 -4.05 -20.89
C ASP A 502 0.85 -2.74 -20.45
N GLY A 503 1.65 -1.74 -20.04
CA GLY A 503 1.15 -0.45 -19.58
C GLY A 503 0.35 -0.48 -18.27
N ARG A 504 0.41 -1.55 -17.46
CA ARG A 504 -0.31 -1.62 -16.16
C ARG A 504 0.25 -0.71 -15.07
N GLY A 505 1.51 -0.31 -15.17
CA GLY A 505 2.18 0.52 -14.17
C GLY A 505 2.47 -0.21 -12.85
N PHE A 506 3.13 0.49 -11.95
CA PHE A 506 3.55 -0.01 -10.63
C PHE A 506 3.06 0.96 -9.53
N GLY A 507 1.86 0.70 -9.02
CA GLY A 507 1.26 1.42 -7.89
C GLY A 507 1.10 2.92 -8.11
N THR A 508 1.42 3.71 -7.07
CA THR A 508 1.12 5.14 -6.96
C THR A 508 2.01 6.05 -7.80
N VAL A 509 3.26 5.65 -8.06
CA VAL A 509 4.26 6.51 -8.73
C VAL A 509 4.20 6.36 -10.24
N PHE A 510 4.05 5.12 -10.71
CA PHE A 510 4.02 4.79 -12.13
C PHE A 510 2.62 4.34 -12.52
N PRO A 511 1.72 5.25 -12.93
CA PRO A 511 0.33 4.91 -13.22
C PRO A 511 0.17 4.00 -14.44
N ALA A 512 -0.95 3.28 -14.47
CA ALA A 512 -1.41 2.57 -15.66
C ALA A 512 -1.62 3.53 -16.85
N LEU A 513 -0.99 3.21 -17.97
CA LEU A 513 -1.10 3.91 -19.25
C LEU A 513 -2.04 3.21 -20.24
N LEU A 514 -2.28 1.91 -20.05
CA LEU A 514 -3.18 1.13 -20.90
C LEU A 514 -4.59 1.74 -20.97
N ASN A 515 -5.27 1.58 -22.12
CA ASN A 515 -6.61 2.11 -22.38
C ASN A 515 -6.78 3.57 -21.90
N GLN A 516 -5.72 4.39 -21.98
CA GLN A 516 -5.83 5.84 -21.81
C GLN A 516 -6.06 6.47 -23.18
N PRO A 517 -7.02 7.39 -23.34
CA PRO A 517 -7.31 7.97 -24.64
C PRO A 517 -6.08 8.60 -25.29
N GLY A 518 -5.94 8.41 -26.60
CA GLY A 518 -4.77 8.84 -27.37
C GLY A 518 -4.61 10.36 -27.37
N ILE A 519 -5.70 11.11 -27.54
CA ILE A 519 -5.68 12.58 -27.49
C ILE A 519 -5.23 13.07 -26.10
N TYR A 520 -5.73 12.46 -25.02
CA TYR A 520 -5.28 12.76 -23.66
C TYR A 520 -3.78 12.48 -23.49
N THR A 521 -3.34 11.27 -23.87
CA THR A 521 -1.96 10.77 -23.70
C THR A 521 -0.96 11.65 -24.45
N ALA A 522 -1.23 11.95 -25.73
CA ALA A 522 -0.42 12.87 -26.52
C ALA A 522 -0.39 14.29 -25.92
N GLY A 523 -1.52 14.76 -25.39
CA GLY A 523 -1.59 16.03 -24.66
C GLY A 523 -0.70 16.04 -23.41
N GLN A 524 -0.69 14.97 -22.61
CA GLN A 524 0.14 14.92 -21.40
C GLN A 524 1.65 14.90 -21.74
N LEU A 525 2.07 14.10 -22.74
CA LEU A 525 3.46 14.03 -23.17
C LEU A 525 3.98 15.38 -23.67
N ARG A 526 3.18 16.13 -24.43
CA ARG A 526 3.54 17.51 -24.86
C ARG A 526 3.69 18.46 -23.67
N LEU A 527 2.75 18.44 -22.72
CA LEU A 527 2.82 19.28 -21.52
C LEU A 527 4.06 19.01 -20.66
N TRP A 528 4.52 17.75 -20.60
CA TRP A 528 5.78 17.39 -19.93
C TRP A 528 7.02 17.80 -20.73
N ARG A 529 7.04 17.53 -22.05
CA ARG A 529 8.11 17.94 -22.97
C ARG A 529 8.38 19.45 -22.92
N GLU A 530 7.31 20.24 -22.80
CA GLU A 530 7.33 21.71 -22.72
C GLU A 530 7.53 22.25 -21.30
N GLY A 531 7.57 21.39 -20.26
CA GLY A 531 7.73 21.79 -18.86
C GLY A 531 6.53 22.54 -18.27
N VAL A 532 5.36 22.47 -18.91
CA VAL A 532 4.09 23.04 -18.44
C VAL A 532 3.49 22.19 -17.32
N ARG A 533 3.55 20.86 -17.46
CA ARG A 533 3.23 19.88 -16.42
C ARG A 533 4.52 19.46 -15.72
N ARG A 534 4.56 19.58 -14.38
CA ARG A 534 5.74 19.31 -13.54
C ARG A 534 5.35 18.71 -12.18
N ASN A 535 4.31 17.86 -12.18
CA ASN A 535 3.77 17.26 -10.96
C ASN A 535 4.24 15.82 -10.73
N ASP A 536 5.06 15.27 -11.62
CA ASP A 536 5.80 14.02 -11.44
C ASP A 536 6.94 14.19 -10.42
N PRO A 537 7.25 13.16 -9.61
CA PRO A 537 8.38 13.22 -8.68
C PRO A 537 9.67 13.33 -9.47
N HIS A 538 10.60 14.17 -9.00
CA HIS A 538 11.98 14.30 -9.53
C HIS A 538 12.11 14.46 -11.06
N ASP A 539 11.13 15.06 -11.73
CA ASP A 539 11.17 15.37 -13.18
C ASP A 539 11.31 14.12 -14.10
N LEU A 540 10.88 12.94 -13.62
CA LEU A 540 10.96 11.67 -14.37
C LEU A 540 10.27 11.74 -15.74
N MET A 541 9.04 12.23 -15.79
CA MET A 541 8.27 12.32 -17.03
C MET A 541 8.67 13.54 -17.87
N GLY A 542 9.13 14.62 -17.23
CA GLY A 542 9.76 15.74 -17.93
C GLY A 542 11.00 15.29 -18.70
N ALA A 543 11.90 14.54 -18.04
CA ALA A 543 13.10 13.96 -18.66
C ALA A 543 12.75 12.97 -19.77
N ALA A 544 11.81 12.05 -19.54
CA ALA A 544 11.39 11.06 -20.54
C ALA A 544 10.69 11.69 -21.77
N SER A 545 9.97 12.81 -21.62
CA SER A 545 9.19 13.43 -22.70
C SER A 545 9.99 14.41 -23.57
N ARG A 546 11.04 15.04 -23.03
CA ARG A 546 11.92 15.99 -23.76
C ARG A 546 12.46 15.48 -25.11
N PRO A 547 12.99 14.24 -25.24
CA PRO A 547 13.57 13.76 -26.49
C PRO A 547 12.55 13.29 -27.54
N LEU A 548 11.24 13.32 -27.24
CA LEU A 548 10.17 12.85 -28.13
C LEU A 548 9.79 13.89 -29.20
N THR A 549 9.78 13.48 -30.47
CA THR A 549 9.16 14.23 -31.57
C THR A 549 7.63 14.17 -31.49
N ASP A 550 6.94 14.97 -32.30
CA ASP A 550 5.48 14.84 -32.41
C ASP A 550 5.03 13.52 -33.02
N ASP A 551 5.85 12.90 -33.89
CA ASP A 551 5.61 11.57 -34.46
C ASP A 551 5.76 10.48 -33.39
N ASP A 552 6.79 10.55 -32.53
CA ASP A 552 6.96 9.61 -31.41
C ASP A 552 5.77 9.71 -30.43
N ILE A 553 5.32 10.93 -30.13
CA ILE A 553 4.15 11.18 -29.26
C ILE A 553 2.86 10.62 -29.89
N ALA A 554 2.67 10.81 -31.20
CA ALA A 554 1.51 10.25 -31.90
C ALA A 554 1.52 8.71 -31.91
N ALA A 555 2.70 8.11 -32.12
CA ALA A 555 2.90 6.66 -32.11
C ALA A 555 2.62 6.06 -30.73
N LEU A 556 3.24 6.60 -29.68
CA LEU A 556 3.02 6.18 -28.29
C LEU A 556 1.55 6.31 -27.87
N ALA A 557 0.89 7.43 -28.22
CA ALA A 557 -0.51 7.64 -27.92
C ALA A 557 -1.44 6.64 -28.63
N ALA A 558 -1.15 6.32 -29.90
CA ALA A 558 -1.91 5.34 -30.68
C ALA A 558 -1.77 3.91 -30.13
N TYR A 559 -0.56 3.53 -29.70
CA TYR A 559 -0.30 2.22 -29.10
C TYR A 559 -0.97 2.08 -27.72
N LEU A 560 -0.72 3.02 -26.81
CA LEU A 560 -1.21 2.95 -25.42
C LEU A 560 -2.74 2.98 -25.32
N ALA A 561 -3.41 3.71 -26.21
CA ALA A 561 -4.87 3.73 -26.30
C ALA A 561 -5.45 2.39 -26.80
N GLY A 562 -4.68 1.59 -27.54
CA GLY A 562 -5.07 0.27 -28.04
C GLY A 562 -4.78 -0.89 -27.09
N LEU A 563 -4.10 -0.66 -25.96
CA LEU A 563 -3.86 -1.68 -24.94
C LEU A 563 -5.16 -1.97 -24.16
N ALA A 564 -5.49 -3.25 -24.02
CA ALA A 564 -6.70 -3.69 -23.33
C ALA A 564 -6.64 -3.44 -21.80
N PRO A 565 -7.80 -3.15 -21.15
CA PRO A 565 -7.93 -2.93 -19.70
C PRO A 565 -7.33 -4.02 -18.78
#